data_AF-A0A1E4TZ38-F1
#
_entry.id   AF-A0A1E4TZ38-F1
#
_cell.length_a   1.000
_cell.length_b   1.000
_cell.length_c   1.000
_cell.angle_alpha   90.00
_cell.angle_beta   90.00
_cell.angle_gamma   90.00
#
_symmetry.space_group_name_H-M   'P 1'
#
loop_
_entity.id
_entity.type
_entity.pdbx_description
1 polymer ?
#
loop_
_entity_poly.entity_id
_entity_poly.type
_entity_poly.pdbx_seq_one_letter_code
_entity_poly.pdbx_strand_id
1 'polypeptide(L)'
;MLIYLISYALATTISAAASAGLDAAVAAARILLNMADVVLGAQWGDEGKGKLVDILCDDIDVCARCQGGNNAGHTIVVGDVKYDFHMLPSGLVNPNCLNLVGSGVVVNLPSFFSELENLGFKI
;
A
#
# COMPACT_ATOMS: atom_id res chain seq x y z
N MET A 1 6.37 3.69 13.71
CA MET A 1 5.37 4.38 12.88
C MET A 1 5.32 3.68 11.53
N LEU A 2 4.25 2.90 11.28
CA LEU A 2 3.94 2.44 9.92
C LEU A 2 3.00 3.45 9.30
N ILE A 3 3.29 3.82 8.06
CA ILE A 3 2.43 4.66 7.23
C ILE A 3 2.18 3.86 5.96
N TYR A 4 0.90 3.59 5.70
CA TYR A 4 0.46 3.00 4.44
C TYR A 4 -0.06 4.10 3.53
N LEU A 5 0.32 4.06 2.25
CA LEU A 5 -0.35 4.80 1.19
C LEU A 5 -1.18 3.82 0.38
N ILE A 6 -2.45 4.16 0.19
CA ILE A 6 -3.43 3.33 -0.50
C ILE A 6 -4.03 4.15 -1.64
N SER A 7 -4.06 3.62 -2.87
CA SER A 7 -4.57 4.37 -4.03
C SER A 7 -5.55 3.55 -4.87
N TYR A 8 -6.62 4.21 -5.34
CA TYR A 8 -7.58 3.70 -6.31
C TYR A 8 -7.26 4.28 -7.69
N ALA A 9 -7.11 3.44 -8.71
CA ALA A 9 -6.88 3.82 -10.09
C ALA A 9 -8.21 3.92 -10.84
N LEU A 10 -8.67 5.15 -11.12
CA LEU A 10 -9.87 5.36 -11.93
C LEU A 10 -9.52 5.19 -13.42
N ALA A 11 -9.60 3.96 -13.94
CA ALA A 11 -9.37 3.68 -15.37
C ALA A 11 -10.39 4.37 -16.33
N THR A 12 -11.44 5.00 -15.80
CA THR A 12 -12.62 5.47 -16.55
C THR A 12 -12.67 6.96 -16.89
N THR A 13 -11.80 7.82 -16.34
CA THR A 13 -11.88 9.30 -16.53
C THR A 13 -11.12 9.86 -17.73
N ILE A 14 -10.28 9.06 -18.40
CA ILE A 14 -9.49 9.52 -19.57
C ILE A 14 -10.40 9.97 -20.72
N SER A 15 -11.61 9.39 -20.84
CA SER A 15 -12.56 9.78 -21.89
C SER A 15 -13.28 11.12 -21.65
N ALA A 16 -13.29 11.65 -20.41
CA ALA A 16 -14.08 12.84 -20.05
C ALA A 16 -13.28 14.15 -20.09
N ALA A 17 -11.95 14.10 -19.97
CA ALA A 17 -11.09 15.29 -19.95
C ALA A 17 -10.83 15.90 -21.34
N ALA A 18 -11.17 15.19 -22.42
CA ALA A 18 -10.88 15.61 -23.79
C ALA A 18 -11.66 16.87 -24.26
N SER A 19 -12.72 17.29 -23.54
CA SER A 19 -13.56 18.43 -23.90
C SER A 19 -13.28 19.72 -23.13
N ALA A 20 -12.36 19.72 -22.17
CA ALA A 20 -12.01 20.90 -21.36
C ALA A 20 -10.61 21.40 -21.75
N GLY A 21 -10.46 22.70 -22.01
CA GLY A 21 -9.20 23.31 -22.42
C GLY A 21 -8.03 23.04 -21.46
N LEU A 22 -6.79 23.23 -21.95
CA LEU A 22 -5.54 22.80 -21.30
C LEU A 22 -5.43 23.19 -19.81
N ASP A 23 -5.84 24.40 -19.44
CA ASP A 23 -5.75 24.88 -18.04
C ASP A 23 -6.75 24.17 -17.10
N ALA A 24 -7.96 23.91 -17.58
CA ALA A 24 -8.97 23.14 -16.84
C ALA A 24 -8.60 21.66 -16.79
N ALA A 25 -8.00 21.11 -17.85
CA ALA A 25 -7.49 19.75 -17.88
C ALA A 25 -6.27 19.56 -16.95
N VAL A 26 -5.41 20.56 -16.78
CA VAL A 26 -4.28 20.50 -15.83
C VAL A 26 -4.75 20.67 -14.38
N ALA A 27 -5.73 21.55 -14.11
CA ALA A 27 -6.33 21.68 -12.78
C ALA A 27 -7.16 20.44 -12.41
N ALA A 28 -7.95 19.91 -13.36
CA ALA A 28 -8.66 18.66 -13.20
C ALA A 28 -7.68 17.49 -13.09
N ALA A 29 -6.62 17.41 -13.89
CA ALA A 29 -5.58 16.39 -13.75
C ALA A 29 -4.88 16.46 -12.39
N ARG A 30 -4.68 17.65 -11.82
CA ARG A 30 -4.13 17.83 -10.46
C ARG A 30 -5.09 17.42 -9.34
N ILE A 31 -6.40 17.45 -9.60
CA ILE A 31 -7.46 17.00 -8.68
C ILE A 31 -7.84 15.51 -8.95
N LEU A 32 -7.62 15.03 -10.18
CA LEU A 32 -7.71 13.65 -10.66
C LEU A 32 -6.39 12.89 -10.46
N LEU A 33 -5.33 13.55 -9.94
CA LEU A 33 -4.16 12.89 -9.39
C LEU A 33 -4.70 12.02 -8.27
N ASN A 34 -4.69 10.70 -8.47
CA ASN A 34 -5.24 9.72 -7.55
C ASN A 34 -4.95 10.13 -6.10
N MET A 35 -6.01 10.48 -5.35
CA MET A 35 -5.88 10.70 -3.93
C MET A 35 -5.38 9.40 -3.30
N ALA A 36 -4.46 9.56 -2.34
CA ALA A 36 -3.98 8.45 -1.56
C ALA A 36 -4.57 8.52 -0.16
N ASP A 37 -5.20 7.42 0.26
CA ASP A 37 -5.62 7.24 1.63
C ASP A 37 -4.41 6.84 2.47
N VAL A 38 -4.35 7.40 3.69
CA VAL A 38 -3.21 7.20 4.59
C VAL A 38 -3.67 6.60 5.90
N VAL A 39 -3.18 5.41 6.22
CA VAL A 39 -3.34 4.80 7.54
C VAL A 39 -2.13 5.17 8.41
N LEU A 40 -2.38 5.93 9.47
CA LEU A 40 -1.36 6.49 10.35
C LEU A 40 -1.67 6.17 11.83
N GLY A 41 -0.62 5.96 12.63
CA GLY A 41 -0.75 5.75 14.07
C GLY A 41 -0.86 7.08 14.80
N ALA A 42 -1.90 7.24 15.61
CA ALA A 42 -2.16 8.48 16.34
C ALA A 42 -1.46 8.53 17.72
N GLN A 43 -0.82 7.43 18.15
CA GLN A 43 -0.20 7.29 19.47
C GLN A 43 1.25 6.79 19.32
N TRP A 44 1.71 5.94 20.24
CA TRP A 44 3.08 5.43 20.31
C TRP A 44 3.21 3.99 19.81
N GLY A 45 2.42 3.58 18.81
CA GLY A 45 2.50 2.24 18.24
C GLY A 45 1.40 1.30 18.73
N ASP A 46 1.39 0.10 18.14
CA ASP A 46 0.47 -1.01 18.47
C ASP A 46 -1.03 -0.68 18.44
N GLU A 47 -1.44 0.34 17.68
CA GLU A 47 -2.85 0.75 17.55
C GLU A 47 -3.69 -0.17 16.64
N GLY A 48 -3.13 -1.28 16.16
CA GLY A 48 -3.83 -2.21 15.26
C GLY A 48 -3.94 -1.74 13.80
N LYS A 49 -3.07 -0.83 13.34
CA LYS A 49 -3.05 -0.32 11.95
C LYS A 49 -3.08 -1.41 10.89
N GLY A 50 -2.33 -2.50 11.09
CA GLY A 50 -2.27 -3.62 10.15
C GLY A 50 -3.65 -4.25 9.90
N LYS A 51 -4.52 -4.30 10.91
CA LYS A 51 -5.89 -4.79 10.77
C LYS A 51 -6.77 -3.83 9.96
N LEU A 52 -6.59 -2.51 10.12
CA LEU A 52 -7.30 -1.53 9.30
C LEU A 52 -6.84 -1.60 7.84
N VAL A 53 -5.54 -1.73 7.60
CA VAL A 53 -4.97 -1.88 6.25
C VAL A 53 -5.50 -3.14 5.58
N ASP A 54 -5.59 -4.26 6.31
CA ASP A 54 -6.18 -5.50 5.82
C ASP A 54 -7.63 -5.32 5.37
N ILE A 55 -8.48 -4.68 6.19
CA ILE A 55 -9.88 -4.36 5.82
C ILE A 55 -9.96 -3.48 4.57
N LEU A 56 -9.01 -2.56 4.41
CA LEU A 56 -8.97 -1.68 3.25
C LEU A 56 -8.34 -2.35 2.02
N CYS A 57 -7.63 -3.47 2.15
CA CYS A 57 -6.87 -4.06 1.06
C CYS A 57 -7.70 -4.72 -0.05
N ASP A 58 -9.00 -4.99 0.20
CA ASP A 58 -9.85 -5.67 -0.79
C ASP A 58 -10.08 -4.81 -2.05
N ASP A 59 -10.27 -3.50 -1.89
CA ASP A 59 -10.67 -2.60 -2.98
C ASP A 59 -9.51 -1.76 -3.56
N ILE A 60 -8.24 -2.05 -3.21
CA ILE A 60 -7.12 -1.14 -3.49
C ILE A 60 -6.23 -1.64 -4.62
N ASP A 61 -5.83 -0.73 -5.50
CA ASP A 61 -4.94 -1.05 -6.62
C ASP A 61 -3.46 -0.97 -6.21
N VAL A 62 -3.12 -0.10 -5.25
CA VAL A 62 -1.75 0.11 -4.79
C VAL A 62 -1.68 0.15 -3.27
N CYS A 63 -0.79 -0.65 -2.68
CA CYS A 63 -0.45 -0.64 -1.27
C CYS A 63 1.04 -0.31 -1.09
N ALA A 64 1.33 0.80 -0.42
CA ALA A 64 2.70 1.29 -0.29
C ALA A 64 3.12 1.47 1.17
N ARG A 65 4.37 1.12 1.48
CA ARG A 65 5.03 1.51 2.73
C ARG A 65 5.97 2.68 2.42
N CYS A 66 5.77 3.84 3.06
CA CYS A 66 6.55 5.04 2.71
C CYS A 66 7.73 5.34 3.64
N GLN A 67 7.77 4.80 4.87
CA GLN A 67 8.78 5.09 5.88
C GLN A 67 9.04 3.89 6.83
N GLY A 68 10.11 3.98 7.61
CA GLY A 68 10.46 3.00 8.66
C GLY A 68 11.33 1.85 8.14
N GLY A 69 11.40 0.75 8.90
CA GLY A 69 12.12 -0.47 8.50
C GLY A 69 11.33 -1.72 8.88
N ASN A 70 12.00 -2.83 9.18
CA ASN A 70 11.39 -4.09 9.64
C ASN A 70 11.11 -4.12 11.16
N ASN A 71 10.99 -2.96 11.80
CA ASN A 71 10.89 -2.82 13.26
C ASN A 71 9.46 -2.97 13.82
N ALA A 72 8.48 -3.18 12.96
CA ALA A 72 7.11 -3.44 13.33
C ALA A 72 6.49 -4.33 12.27
N GLY A 73 5.71 -5.30 12.72
CA GLY A 73 5.02 -6.25 11.86
C GLY A 73 3.56 -6.41 12.24
N HIS A 74 2.82 -7.05 11.35
CA HIS A 74 1.44 -7.42 11.57
C HIS A 74 1.15 -8.73 10.85
N THR A 75 0.36 -9.57 11.51
CA THR A 75 -0.08 -10.85 10.97
C THR A 75 -1.47 -10.69 10.37
N ILE A 76 -1.64 -11.18 9.15
CA ILE A 76 -2.93 -11.31 8.48
C ILE A 76 -3.31 -12.78 8.42
N VAL A 77 -4.59 -13.08 8.58
CA VAL A 77 -5.12 -14.45 8.50
C VAL A 77 -6.17 -14.48 7.40
N VAL A 78 -5.91 -15.22 6.32
CA VAL A 78 -6.87 -15.45 5.24
C VAL A 78 -7.25 -16.92 5.22
N GLY A 79 -8.49 -17.20 5.60
CA GLY A 79 -8.95 -18.57 5.84
C GLY A 79 -8.11 -19.24 6.92
N ASP A 80 -7.44 -20.34 6.56
CA ASP A 80 -6.57 -21.11 7.46
C ASP A 80 -5.07 -20.74 7.33
N VAL A 81 -4.73 -19.76 6.50
CA VAL A 81 -3.34 -19.36 6.23
C VAL A 81 -3.00 -18.07 6.97
N LYS A 82 -1.83 -18.06 7.63
CA LYS A 82 -1.30 -16.88 8.32
C LYS A 82 -0.14 -16.30 7.53
N TYR A 83 -0.12 -14.98 7.38
CA TYR A 83 0.90 -14.21 6.69
C TYR A 83 1.48 -13.18 7.66
N ASP A 84 2.80 -13.23 7.90
CA ASP A 84 3.49 -12.32 8.80
C ASP A 84 4.26 -11.26 7.99
N PHE A 85 3.77 -10.02 8.01
CA PHE A 85 4.39 -8.90 7.31
C PHE A 85 5.22 -8.06 8.28
N HIS A 86 6.41 -7.65 7.86
CA HIS A 86 7.30 -6.77 8.62
C HIS A 86 7.74 -5.59 7.79
N MET A 87 8.31 -5.83 6.60
CA MET A 87 8.76 -4.79 5.69
C MET A 87 7.85 -4.69 4.47
N LEU A 88 7.37 -5.82 3.97
CA LEU A 88 6.53 -5.85 2.79
C LEU A 88 5.15 -5.23 3.09
N PRO A 89 4.57 -4.48 2.14
CA PRO A 89 3.20 -4.04 2.29
C PRO A 89 2.27 -5.27 2.27
N SER A 90 1.26 -5.27 3.14
CA SER A 90 0.32 -6.38 3.25
C SER A 90 -0.67 -6.51 2.12
N GLY A 91 -0.71 -5.53 1.20
CA GLY A 91 -1.45 -5.68 -0.04
C GLY A 91 -0.99 -6.89 -0.85
N LEU A 92 0.14 -7.53 -0.54
CA LEU A 92 0.61 -8.77 -1.19
C LEU A 92 -0.37 -9.93 -1.07
N VAL A 93 -1.28 -9.88 -0.09
CA VAL A 93 -2.37 -10.84 0.06
C VAL A 93 -3.41 -10.71 -1.06
N ASN A 94 -3.59 -9.51 -1.61
CA ASN A 94 -4.47 -9.24 -2.74
C ASN A 94 -3.66 -9.36 -4.06
N PRO A 95 -3.93 -10.35 -4.92
CA PRO A 95 -3.18 -10.56 -6.16
C PRO A 95 -3.34 -9.43 -7.19
N ASN A 96 -4.38 -8.59 -7.05
CA ASN A 96 -4.62 -7.45 -7.92
C ASN A 96 -3.95 -6.17 -7.41
N CYS A 97 -3.37 -6.19 -6.20
CA CYS A 97 -2.76 -5.01 -5.60
C CYS A 97 -1.27 -4.94 -5.93
N LEU A 98 -0.84 -3.81 -6.48
CA LEU A 98 0.58 -3.50 -6.66
C LEU A 98 1.18 -3.06 -5.32
N ASN A 99 2.24 -3.75 -4.90
CA ASN A 99 2.89 -3.49 -3.63
C ASN A 99 4.18 -2.68 -3.83
N LEU A 100 4.30 -1.56 -3.11
CA LEU A 100 5.40 -0.61 -3.30
C LEU A 100 6.16 -0.33 -2.01
N VAL A 101 7.48 -0.51 -2.05
CA VAL A 101 8.39 -0.07 -0.99
C VAL A 101 8.95 1.29 -1.38
N GLY A 102 8.52 2.33 -0.65
CA GLY A 102 8.89 3.71 -0.94
C GLY A 102 10.34 4.03 -0.55
N SER A 103 10.88 5.11 -1.13
CA SER A 103 12.27 5.54 -0.92
C SER A 103 12.61 5.96 0.52
N GLY A 104 11.60 6.24 1.35
CA GLY A 104 11.79 6.50 2.78
C GLY A 104 11.95 5.25 3.65
N VAL A 105 11.81 4.04 3.08
CA VAL A 105 11.98 2.79 3.82
C VAL A 105 13.45 2.42 3.91
N VAL A 106 13.91 2.11 5.12
CA VAL A 106 15.21 1.48 5.37
C VAL A 106 15.08 -0.02 5.14
N VAL A 107 15.64 -0.50 4.03
CA VAL A 107 15.51 -1.90 3.59
C VAL A 107 16.66 -2.76 4.15
N ASN A 108 16.32 -3.75 4.98
CA ASN A 108 17.22 -4.81 5.40
C ASN A 108 17.09 -5.97 4.41
N LEU A 109 18.06 -6.12 3.50
CA LEU A 109 17.99 -7.10 2.42
C LEU A 109 17.81 -8.55 2.92
N PRO A 110 18.58 -9.06 3.91
CA PRO A 110 18.35 -10.41 4.42
C PRO A 110 16.93 -10.65 4.93
N SER A 111 16.38 -9.69 5.69
CA SER A 111 15.02 -9.80 6.24
C SER A 111 13.97 -9.72 5.13
N PHE A 112 14.17 -8.84 4.15
CA PHE A 112 13.26 -8.67 3.01
C PHE A 112 13.12 -9.96 2.18
N PHE A 113 14.25 -10.58 1.83
CA PHE A 113 14.22 -11.83 1.07
C PHE A 113 13.69 -13.01 1.89
N SER A 114 14.07 -13.10 3.18
CA SER A 114 13.51 -14.11 4.08
C SER A 114 11.99 -13.97 4.22
N GLU A 115 11.47 -12.74 4.29
CA GLU A 115 10.03 -12.47 4.35
C GLU A 115 9.33 -12.92 3.05
N LEU A 116 9.91 -12.62 1.88
CA LEU A 116 9.36 -13.08 0.59
C LEU A 116 9.32 -14.61 0.48
N GLU A 117 10.39 -15.29 0.87
CA GLU A 117 10.45 -16.77 0.87
C GLU A 117 9.41 -17.38 1.81
N ASN A 118 9.25 -16.83 3.02
CA ASN A 118 8.25 -17.29 4.00
C ASN A 118 6.82 -17.12 3.48
N LEU A 119 6.57 -16.10 2.67
CA LEU A 119 5.29 -15.86 2.01
C LEU A 119 5.10 -16.72 0.74
N GLY A 120 6.08 -17.53 0.37
CA GLY A 120 6.02 -18.44 -0.78
C GLY A 120 6.41 -17.82 -2.12
N PHE A 121 6.91 -16.58 -2.13
CA PHE A 121 7.45 -15.94 -3.32
C PHE A 121 8.88 -16.42 -3.56
N LYS A 122 9.15 -16.95 -4.75
CA LYS A 122 10.49 -17.34 -5.18
C LYS A 122 11.00 -16.31 -6.19
N ILE A 123 12.23 -15.87 -6.01
CA ILE A 123 12.93 -14.89 -6.85
C ILE A 123 14.01 -15.62 -7.65
#